data_AF-A0A8J5FHN5-F1
#
_entry.id   AF-A0A8J5FHN5-F1
#
_cell.length_a   1.000
_cell.length_b   1.000
_cell.length_c   1.000
_cell.angle_alpha   90.00
_cell.angle_beta   90.00
_cell.angle_gamma   90.00
#
_symmetry.space_group_name_H-M   'P 1'
#
loop_
_entity.id
_entity.type
_entity.pdbx_description
1 polymer ?
#
loop_
_entity_poly.entity_id
_entity_poly.type
_entity_poly.pdbx_seq_one_letter_code
_entity_poly.pdbx_strand_id
1 'polypeptide(L)'
;MDQAVPPRSDLGEEEASVFRIFIDELGYGDLHWWWPGVLGKVSTHAVVYTRLIIDEKYYGINGFVVQLRTLDDHSPLPGIVVGDIGMKFGNGAYNTIDNGVLQFDHVHIPRNQMLVRVSQVTREGKYVQSDVPRWLLYGTIVYVRQTIVSDASKALSRAVCIAVRYSCVCRQFGSQDGSSETQVIDYKTQQSRLFPLLASAYAFRFVGQWLKWLYNDVRRRLRANDFSTLPEAHACTAGLKSLTTSVTTSTWKIVIISKFFDCIIIWLRPEDEE
;
A
#
# COMPACT_ATOMS: atom_id res chain seq x y z
N MET A 1 16.48 -4.44 -37.92
CA MET A 1 15.79 -4.19 -39.19
C MET A 1 14.58 -3.36 -38.85
N ASP A 2 14.65 -2.06 -39.15
CA ASP A 2 13.56 -1.11 -38.98
C ASP A 2 12.30 -1.62 -39.70
N GLN A 3 11.22 -1.81 -38.96
CA GLN A 3 9.89 -1.80 -39.57
C GLN A 3 9.27 -0.44 -39.29
N ALA A 4 9.27 0.38 -40.34
CA ALA A 4 8.63 1.69 -40.36
C ALA A 4 7.14 1.55 -40.07
N VAL A 5 6.64 2.42 -39.19
CA VAL A 5 5.20 2.62 -38.96
C VAL A 5 4.56 3.10 -40.27
N PRO A 6 3.49 2.46 -40.78
CA PRO A 6 2.89 2.82 -42.06
C PRO A 6 2.23 4.22 -42.01
N PRO A 7 2.17 4.96 -43.13
CA PRO A 7 1.65 6.33 -43.18
C PRO A 7 0.12 6.41 -42.98
N ARG A 8 -0.29 7.49 -42.30
CA ARG A 8 -1.62 7.79 -41.71
C ARG A 8 -2.80 8.03 -42.69
N SER A 9 -2.71 7.74 -43.99
CA SER A 9 -3.71 8.26 -44.96
C SER A 9 -4.95 7.40 -45.22
N ASP A 10 -5.01 6.15 -44.79
CA ASP A 10 -5.97 5.18 -45.36
C ASP A 10 -6.99 4.60 -44.36
N LEU A 11 -7.16 5.21 -43.18
CA LEU A 11 -8.16 4.74 -42.20
C LEU A 11 -9.48 5.50 -42.40
N GLY A 12 -10.55 4.77 -42.75
CA GLY A 12 -11.89 5.32 -42.97
C GLY A 12 -12.45 6.07 -41.75
N GLU A 13 -13.43 6.95 -41.98
CA GLU A 13 -14.00 7.86 -40.96
C GLU A 13 -14.56 7.16 -39.69
N GLU A 14 -14.88 5.87 -39.77
CA GLU A 14 -15.24 5.05 -38.60
C GLU A 14 -14.02 4.65 -37.74
N GLU A 15 -12.86 4.37 -38.33
CA GLU A 15 -11.65 4.01 -37.59
C GLU A 15 -10.97 5.23 -36.94
N ALA A 16 -11.16 6.43 -37.50
CA ALA A 16 -10.73 7.68 -36.87
C ALA A 16 -11.47 7.98 -35.54
N SER A 17 -12.54 7.25 -35.23
CA SER A 17 -13.28 7.36 -33.95
C SER A 17 -12.62 6.59 -32.80
N VAL A 18 -11.69 5.67 -33.09
CA VAL A 18 -11.01 4.83 -32.10
C VAL A 18 -9.60 5.37 -31.92
N PHE A 19 -9.45 6.36 -31.05
CA PHE A 19 -8.12 6.67 -30.49
C PHE A 19 -7.68 5.44 -29.69
N ARG A 20 -6.88 4.58 -30.32
CA ARG A 20 -6.32 3.37 -29.73
C ARG A 20 -5.16 3.80 -28.84
N ILE A 21 -5.35 3.74 -27.53
CA ILE A 21 -4.23 3.92 -26.60
C ILE A 21 -3.42 2.64 -26.67
N PHE A 22 -2.16 2.75 -27.09
CA PHE A 22 -1.20 1.66 -27.06
C PHE A 22 -0.61 1.60 -25.65
N ILE A 23 -0.80 0.48 -24.98
CA ILE A 23 -0.05 0.19 -23.77
C ILE A 23 1.03 -0.81 -24.20
N ASP A 24 2.24 -0.30 -24.39
CA ASP A 24 3.38 -1.05 -24.90
C ASP A 24 4.62 -0.84 -24.02
N GLU A 25 5.49 -1.86 -23.97
CA GLU A 25 6.76 -1.86 -23.26
C GLU A 25 7.89 -1.46 -24.22
N LEU A 26 8.45 -0.26 -24.03
CA LEU A 26 9.67 0.14 -24.74
C LEU A 26 10.90 -0.52 -24.09
N GLY A 27 11.23 -1.74 -24.51
CA GLY A 27 12.55 -2.36 -24.26
C GLY A 27 12.54 -3.67 -23.46
N TYR A 28 13.64 -4.41 -23.59
CA TYR A 28 13.87 -5.74 -23.02
C TYR A 28 14.02 -5.64 -21.48
N GLY A 29 12.93 -5.77 -20.72
CA GLY A 29 12.95 -6.13 -19.28
C GLY A 29 12.21 -5.25 -18.26
N ASP A 30 11.62 -4.09 -18.59
CA ASP A 30 11.55 -3.02 -17.57
C ASP A 30 10.23 -2.24 -17.37
N LEU A 31 9.02 -2.82 -17.54
CA LEU A 31 7.80 -2.20 -16.94
C LEU A 31 6.60 -3.14 -16.75
N HIS A 32 6.81 -4.21 -15.99
CA HIS A 32 5.69 -5.01 -15.48
C HIS A 32 5.03 -4.30 -14.28
N TRP A 33 3.70 -4.17 -14.28
CA TRP A 33 3.00 -3.78 -13.04
C TRP A 33 3.14 -4.93 -12.06
N TRP A 34 3.79 -4.67 -10.93
CA TRP A 34 4.09 -5.69 -9.92
C TRP A 34 3.58 -5.24 -8.56
N TRP A 35 2.96 -6.16 -7.81
CA TRP A 35 2.30 -5.97 -6.50
C TRP A 35 0.80 -5.63 -6.43
N PRO A 36 0.09 -5.17 -7.47
CA PRO A 36 -1.34 -4.87 -7.31
C PRO A 36 -2.08 -6.06 -6.68
N GLY A 37 -2.71 -5.81 -5.53
CA GLY A 37 -3.48 -6.84 -4.83
C GLY A 37 -4.67 -7.25 -5.68
N VAL A 38 -5.03 -8.53 -5.64
CA VAL A 38 -6.21 -9.07 -6.33
C VAL A 38 -6.07 -9.10 -7.87
N LEU A 39 -4.89 -8.74 -8.40
CA LEU A 39 -4.62 -8.73 -9.84
C LEU A 39 -4.32 -10.13 -10.38
N GLY A 40 -3.61 -10.95 -9.61
CA GLY A 40 -2.98 -12.16 -10.12
C GLY A 40 -3.98 -13.18 -10.67
N LYS A 41 -5.15 -13.28 -10.04
CA LYS A 41 -6.19 -14.26 -10.40
C LYS A 41 -7.59 -13.69 -10.44
N VAL A 42 -7.92 -12.65 -9.68
CA VAL A 42 -9.33 -12.29 -9.44
C VAL A 42 -9.82 -11.11 -10.28
N SER A 43 -9.04 -10.05 -10.45
CA SER A 43 -9.53 -8.81 -11.09
C SER A 43 -9.83 -9.02 -12.58
N THR A 44 -11.04 -8.65 -13.01
CA THR A 44 -11.42 -8.62 -14.44
C THR A 44 -11.04 -7.32 -15.13
N HIS A 45 -10.89 -6.24 -14.38
CA HIS A 45 -10.50 -4.91 -14.85
C HIS A 45 -9.50 -4.29 -13.88
N ALA A 46 -8.69 -3.36 -14.36
CA ALA A 46 -7.78 -2.56 -13.53
C ALA A 46 -7.73 -1.10 -13.98
N VAL A 47 -7.39 -0.22 -13.03
CA VAL A 47 -6.96 1.15 -13.37
C VAL A 47 -5.44 1.13 -13.53
N VAL A 48 -5.01 1.22 -14.78
CA VAL A 48 -3.61 1.21 -15.18
C VAL A 48 -3.08 2.64 -15.25
N TYR A 49 -2.01 2.91 -14.51
CA TYR A 49 -1.30 4.19 -14.60
C TYR A 49 -0.11 4.04 -15.54
N THR A 50 -0.12 4.80 -16.63
CA THR A 50 0.97 4.79 -17.64
C THR A 50 1.20 6.18 -18.23
N ARG A 51 2.30 6.34 -18.97
CA ARG A 51 2.68 7.57 -19.66
C ARG A 51 1.70 7.85 -20.79
N LEU A 52 1.09 9.03 -20.78
CA LEU A 52 0.30 9.51 -21.92
C LEU A 52 1.23 10.14 -22.95
N ILE A 53 1.24 9.57 -24.17
CA ILE A 53 2.02 10.05 -25.31
C ILE A 53 1.06 10.36 -26.46
N ILE A 54 1.17 11.55 -27.04
CA ILE A 54 0.37 12.00 -28.18
C ILE A 54 1.31 12.71 -29.15
N ASP A 55 1.34 12.25 -30.41
CA ASP A 55 2.26 12.73 -31.45
C ASP A 55 3.69 12.88 -30.91
N GLU A 56 4.21 11.78 -30.33
CA GLU A 56 5.55 11.67 -29.73
C GLU A 56 5.83 12.57 -28.53
N LYS A 57 4.85 13.37 -28.09
CA LYS A 57 4.98 14.25 -26.92
C LYS A 57 4.42 13.62 -25.66
N TYR A 58 5.17 13.73 -24.57
CA TYR A 58 4.81 13.24 -23.24
C TYR A 58 3.93 14.22 -22.45
N TYR A 59 2.84 13.71 -21.86
CA TYR A 59 1.84 14.49 -21.11
C TYR A 59 1.64 14.02 -19.65
N GLY A 60 2.61 13.30 -19.09
CA GLY A 60 2.53 12.82 -17.70
C GLY A 60 1.89 11.43 -17.56
N ILE A 61 1.84 10.97 -16.31
CA ILE A 61 1.16 9.72 -15.94
C ILE A 61 -0.33 9.96 -15.82
N ASN A 62 -1.13 9.16 -16.53
CA ASN A 62 -2.58 9.20 -16.50
C ASN A 62 -3.14 7.79 -16.20
N GLY A 63 -4.38 7.75 -15.70
CA GLY A 63 -5.06 6.49 -15.37
C GLY A 63 -6.03 6.07 -16.47
N PHE A 64 -6.03 4.78 -16.78
CA PHE A 64 -6.85 4.16 -17.82
C PHE A 64 -7.54 2.93 -17.26
N VAL A 65 -8.84 2.77 -17.51
CA VAL A 65 -9.56 1.55 -17.19
C VAL A 65 -9.27 0.53 -18.28
N VAL A 66 -8.71 -0.62 -17.92
CA VAL A 66 -8.39 -1.69 -18.87
C VAL A 66 -9.08 -2.96 -18.42
N GLN A 67 -9.80 -3.59 -19.34
CA GLN A 67 -10.31 -4.95 -19.11
C GLN A 67 -9.15 -5.93 -19.26
N LEU A 68 -8.96 -6.79 -18.27
CA LEU A 68 -7.87 -7.76 -18.20
C LEU A 68 -8.31 -9.17 -18.59
N ARG A 69 -9.56 -9.51 -18.28
CA ARG A 69 -10.12 -10.85 -18.45
C ARG A 69 -11.49 -10.79 -19.09
N THR A 70 -11.86 -11.85 -19.80
CA THR A 70 -13.23 -12.05 -20.27
C THR A 70 -14.19 -12.13 -19.06
N LEU A 71 -15.46 -11.78 -19.28
CA LEU A 71 -16.48 -11.91 -18.23
C LEU A 71 -17.18 -13.28 -18.25
N ASP A 72 -16.97 -14.06 -19.31
CA ASP A 72 -17.63 -15.35 -19.51
C ASP A 72 -16.85 -16.49 -18.84
N ASP A 73 -15.56 -16.63 -19.17
CA ASP A 73 -14.70 -17.74 -18.71
C ASP A 73 -13.49 -17.28 -17.87
N HIS A 74 -13.36 -15.97 -17.64
CA HIS A 74 -12.29 -15.34 -16.85
C HIS A 74 -10.87 -15.52 -17.42
N SER A 75 -10.76 -15.95 -18.68
CA SER A 75 -9.49 -16.05 -19.39
C SER A 75 -8.89 -14.66 -19.64
N PRO A 76 -7.56 -14.49 -19.60
CA PRO A 76 -6.92 -13.23 -19.97
C PRO A 76 -7.27 -12.82 -21.40
N LEU A 77 -7.50 -11.53 -21.64
CA LEU A 77 -7.74 -11.02 -22.99
C LEU A 77 -6.45 -11.07 -23.84
N PRO A 78 -6.57 -11.07 -25.19
CA PRO A 78 -5.41 -11.05 -26.09
C PRO A 78 -4.45 -9.91 -25.78
N GLY A 79 -3.14 -10.20 -25.82
CA GLY A 79 -2.08 -9.24 -25.49
C GLY A 79 -1.92 -8.97 -23.99
N ILE A 80 -2.61 -9.70 -23.10
CA ILE A 80 -2.50 -9.52 -21.65
C ILE A 80 -1.84 -10.74 -21.01
N VAL A 81 -0.70 -10.50 -20.36
CA VAL A 81 -0.07 -11.49 -19.48
C VAL A 81 -0.33 -11.09 -18.04
N VAL A 82 -0.99 -11.95 -17.28
CA VAL A 82 -1.33 -11.70 -15.88
C VAL A 82 -1.12 -12.95 -15.03
N GLY A 83 -0.53 -12.80 -13.85
CA GLY A 83 -0.23 -13.92 -12.96
C GLY A 83 -0.01 -13.48 -11.52
N ASP A 84 0.08 -14.45 -10.60
CA ASP A 84 0.46 -14.19 -9.21
C ASP A 84 1.99 -14.10 -9.09
N ILE A 85 2.49 -13.20 -8.24
CA ILE A 85 3.93 -12.98 -8.05
C ILE A 85 4.59 -14.03 -7.15
N GLY A 86 3.82 -14.91 -6.53
CA GLY A 86 4.27 -16.00 -5.69
C GLY A 86 4.20 -15.72 -4.18
N MET A 87 4.98 -16.53 -3.47
CA MET A 87 5.01 -16.55 -2.01
C MET A 87 5.58 -15.26 -1.43
N LYS A 88 4.92 -14.76 -0.39
CA LYS A 88 5.23 -13.55 0.36
C LYS A 88 5.53 -13.89 1.82
N PHE A 89 6.09 -12.93 2.54
CA PHE A 89 6.50 -13.13 3.94
C PHE A 89 5.31 -13.45 4.86
N GLY A 90 5.49 -14.48 5.70
CA GLY A 90 4.57 -14.86 6.78
C GLY A 90 3.58 -15.98 6.43
N ASN A 91 3.33 -16.88 7.38
CA ASN A 91 2.37 -17.98 7.21
C ASN A 91 0.93 -17.44 7.18
N GLY A 92 0.16 -17.78 6.15
CA GLY A 92 -1.15 -17.21 5.89
C GLY A 92 -1.06 -15.77 5.37
N ALA A 93 -0.82 -14.80 6.27
CA ALA A 93 -0.56 -13.38 6.03
C ALA A 93 -1.03 -12.85 4.65
N TYR A 94 -0.13 -12.24 3.86
CA TYR A 94 -0.42 -11.76 2.51
C TYR A 94 -0.42 -12.88 1.47
N ASN A 95 -0.07 -14.13 1.82
CA ASN A 95 -0.20 -15.27 0.89
C ASN A 95 -1.66 -15.59 0.55
N THR A 96 -2.62 -15.04 1.31
CA THR A 96 -4.05 -15.08 0.98
C THR A 96 -4.48 -14.07 -0.08
N ILE A 97 -3.60 -13.13 -0.46
CA ILE A 97 -3.86 -12.11 -1.47
C ILE A 97 -3.06 -12.44 -2.73
N ASP A 98 -3.75 -12.53 -3.86
CA ASP A 98 -3.17 -12.78 -5.19
C ASP A 98 -2.55 -11.49 -5.76
N ASN A 99 -1.49 -11.02 -5.10
CA ASN A 99 -0.68 -9.92 -5.62
C ASN A 99 -0.15 -10.30 -7.01
N GLY A 100 -0.48 -9.49 -8.01
CA GLY A 100 -0.25 -9.86 -9.39
C GLY A 100 0.94 -9.18 -10.05
N VAL A 101 1.35 -9.79 -11.16
CA VAL A 101 2.13 -9.17 -12.22
C VAL A 101 1.21 -8.98 -13.43
N LEU A 102 1.41 -7.89 -14.18
CA LEU A 102 0.69 -7.59 -15.41
C LEU A 102 1.66 -7.03 -16.46
N GLN A 103 1.51 -7.51 -17.68
CA GLN A 103 2.19 -7.03 -18.87
C GLN A 103 1.18 -6.90 -20.01
N PHE A 104 1.38 -5.88 -20.83
CA PHE A 104 0.59 -5.64 -22.03
C PHE A 104 1.49 -5.78 -23.26
N ASP A 105 0.98 -6.48 -24.27
CA ASP A 105 1.53 -6.57 -25.60
C ASP A 105 0.55 -5.89 -26.56
N HIS A 106 0.86 -4.62 -26.91
CA HIS A 106 0.11 -3.81 -27.85
C HIS A 106 -1.42 -3.78 -27.61
N VAL A 107 -1.85 -3.74 -26.34
CA VAL A 107 -3.28 -3.78 -26.00
C VAL A 107 -3.96 -2.47 -26.35
N HIS A 108 -5.12 -2.59 -26.99
CA HIS A 108 -5.94 -1.47 -27.42
C HIS A 108 -7.14 -1.25 -26.50
N ILE A 109 -7.34 0.00 -26.10
CA ILE A 109 -8.52 0.42 -25.34
C ILE A 109 -9.21 1.63 -26.00
N PRO A 110 -10.54 1.74 -25.89
CA PRO A 110 -11.27 2.95 -26.27
C PRO A 110 -10.80 4.21 -25.51
N ARG A 111 -10.73 5.35 -26.20
CA ARG A 111 -10.35 6.66 -25.62
C ARG A 111 -11.14 7.02 -24.36
N ASN A 112 -12.43 6.69 -24.32
CA ASN A 112 -13.32 7.01 -23.19
C ASN A 112 -13.02 6.19 -21.92
N GLN A 113 -12.10 5.22 -21.97
CA GLN A 113 -11.60 4.51 -20.81
C GLN A 113 -10.47 5.27 -20.07
N MET A 114 -10.01 6.41 -20.59
CA MET A 114 -9.16 7.33 -19.84
C MET A 114 -9.94 8.01 -18.71
N LEU A 115 -9.33 8.17 -17.53
CA LEU A 115 -9.93 8.90 -16.41
C LEU A 115 -9.87 10.42 -16.65
N VAL A 116 -10.95 10.98 -17.20
CA VAL A 116 -10.95 12.35 -17.75
C VAL A 116 -11.25 13.51 -16.77
N ARG A 117 -11.22 13.27 -15.46
CA ARG A 117 -11.65 14.29 -14.47
C ARG A 117 -10.74 15.52 -14.40
N VAL A 118 -9.43 15.35 -14.57
CA VAL A 118 -8.42 16.42 -14.40
C VAL A 118 -7.67 16.74 -15.70
N SER A 119 -7.72 15.84 -16.66
CA SER A 119 -7.06 15.90 -17.96
C SER A 119 -7.91 15.12 -18.96
N GLN A 120 -7.98 15.56 -20.20
CA GLN A 120 -8.77 14.93 -21.25
C GLN A 120 -7.96 14.90 -22.54
N VAL A 121 -8.23 13.88 -23.37
CA VAL A 121 -7.84 13.85 -24.77
C VAL A 121 -9.09 14.00 -25.63
N THR A 122 -9.10 15.01 -26.51
CA THR A 122 -10.23 15.25 -27.42
C THR A 122 -10.28 14.20 -28.53
N ARG A 123 -11.34 14.21 -29.34
CA ARG A 123 -11.46 13.28 -30.48
C ARG A 123 -10.37 13.53 -31.52
N GLU A 124 -9.94 14.77 -31.65
CA GLU A 124 -8.88 15.22 -32.56
C GLU A 124 -7.47 14.92 -32.00
N GLY A 125 -7.37 14.21 -30.87
CA GLY A 125 -6.09 13.87 -30.26
C GLY A 125 -5.43 15.00 -29.48
N LYS A 126 -6.15 16.08 -29.14
CA LYS A 126 -5.54 17.19 -28.37
C LYS A 126 -5.64 16.94 -26.88
N TYR A 127 -4.52 17.13 -26.17
CA TYR A 127 -4.51 17.13 -24.71
C TYR A 127 -5.10 18.45 -24.18
N VAL A 128 -6.09 18.32 -23.30
CA VAL A 128 -6.75 19.45 -22.62
C VAL A 128 -6.68 19.21 -21.13
N GLN A 129 -6.10 20.14 -20.38
CA GLN A 129 -6.17 20.11 -18.93
C GLN A 129 -7.52 20.68 -18.49
N SER A 130 -8.21 19.98 -17.58
CA SER A 130 -9.50 20.46 -17.06
C SER A 130 -9.30 21.60 -16.07
N ASP A 131 -10.33 22.44 -15.91
CA ASP A 131 -10.40 23.47 -14.87
C ASP A 131 -10.48 22.88 -13.45
N VAL A 132 -10.71 21.56 -13.34
CA VAL A 132 -10.69 20.84 -12.07
C VAL A 132 -9.28 20.88 -11.49
N PRO A 133 -9.10 21.47 -10.30
CA PRO A 133 -7.76 21.59 -9.79
C PRO A 133 -7.13 20.27 -9.36
N ARG A 134 -5.88 20.05 -9.77
CA ARG A 134 -5.13 18.80 -9.52
C ARG A 134 -4.97 18.50 -8.03
N TRP A 135 -4.95 19.52 -7.17
CA TRP A 135 -4.81 19.34 -5.73
C TRP A 135 -5.99 18.61 -5.08
N LEU A 136 -7.16 18.51 -5.75
CA LEU A 136 -8.26 17.67 -5.26
C LEU A 136 -7.84 16.19 -5.12
N LEU A 137 -6.85 15.74 -5.90
CA LEU A 137 -6.28 14.39 -5.78
C LEU A 137 -5.53 14.19 -4.45
N TYR A 138 -5.04 15.26 -3.81
CA TYR A 138 -4.39 15.17 -2.49
C TYR A 138 -5.37 14.74 -1.40
N GLY A 139 -6.67 14.97 -1.57
CA GLY A 139 -7.70 14.48 -0.66
C GLY A 139 -7.63 12.96 -0.48
N THR A 140 -7.36 12.22 -1.56
CA THR A 140 -7.17 10.76 -1.50
C THR A 140 -5.91 10.38 -0.73
N ILE A 141 -4.80 11.11 -0.94
CA ILE A 141 -3.52 10.84 -0.24
C ILE A 141 -3.66 11.05 1.27
N VAL A 142 -4.30 12.15 1.69
CA VAL A 142 -4.55 12.44 3.11
C VAL A 142 -5.43 11.37 3.73
N TYR A 143 -6.50 10.96 3.03
CA TYR A 143 -7.41 9.91 3.50
C TYR A 143 -6.69 8.57 3.70
N VAL A 144 -5.95 8.08 2.68
CA VAL A 144 -5.26 6.78 2.75
C VAL A 144 -4.19 6.79 3.85
N ARG A 145 -3.46 7.90 4.05
CA ARG A 145 -2.49 7.99 5.15
C ARG A 145 -3.17 7.97 6.52
N GLN A 146 -4.34 8.62 6.64
CA GLN A 146 -5.13 8.58 7.87
C GLN A 146 -5.58 7.15 8.22
N THR A 147 -6.02 6.35 7.24
CA THR A 147 -6.41 4.97 7.49
C THR A 147 -5.21 4.12 7.92
N ILE A 148 -4.04 4.28 7.29
CA ILE A 148 -2.81 3.58 7.68
C ILE A 148 -2.41 3.86 9.13
N VAL A 149 -2.46 5.12 9.57
CA VAL A 149 -2.16 5.51 10.96
C VAL A 149 -3.14 4.86 11.94
N SER A 150 -4.44 4.86 11.59
CA SER A 150 -5.46 4.17 12.38
C SER A 150 -5.17 2.66 12.46
N ASP A 151 -4.77 2.03 11.36
CA ASP A 151 -4.49 0.59 11.33
C ASP A 151 -3.21 0.22 12.09
N ALA A 152 -2.21 1.09 12.09
CA ALA A 152 -1.03 0.96 12.94
C ALA A 152 -1.42 0.88 14.42
N SER A 153 -2.32 1.74 14.89
CA SER A 153 -2.82 1.69 16.28
C SER A 153 -3.51 0.36 16.61
N LYS A 154 -4.31 -0.19 15.67
CA LYS A 154 -5.02 -1.47 15.86
C LYS A 154 -4.04 -2.64 15.92
N ALA A 155 -3.08 -2.67 14.99
CA ALA A 155 -2.06 -3.72 14.93
C ALA A 155 -1.21 -3.73 16.21
N LEU A 156 -0.75 -2.54 16.64
CA LEU A 156 0.02 -2.37 17.88
C LEU A 156 -0.79 -2.81 19.11
N SER A 157 -2.05 -2.38 19.22
CA SER A 157 -2.93 -2.74 20.33
C SER A 157 -3.13 -4.25 20.46
N ARG A 158 -3.29 -4.96 19.33
CA ARG A 158 -3.41 -6.43 19.32
C ARG A 158 -2.13 -7.11 19.81
N ALA A 159 -0.97 -6.67 19.31
CA ALA A 159 0.32 -7.22 19.72
C ALA A 159 0.58 -7.01 21.22
N VAL A 160 0.38 -5.77 21.70
CA VAL A 160 0.56 -5.42 23.12
C VAL A 160 -0.43 -6.15 24.01
N CYS A 161 -1.70 -6.30 23.60
CA CYS A 161 -2.70 -7.06 24.36
C CYS A 161 -2.26 -8.50 24.60
N ILE A 162 -1.73 -9.18 23.57
CA ILE A 162 -1.20 -10.54 23.70
C ILE A 162 0.00 -10.56 24.65
N ALA A 163 0.95 -9.64 24.47
CA ALA A 163 2.16 -9.56 25.28
C ALA A 163 1.84 -9.31 26.77
N VAL A 164 0.99 -8.33 27.08
CA VAL A 164 0.59 -8.00 28.47
C VAL A 164 -0.10 -9.20 29.12
N ARG A 165 -1.07 -9.81 28.45
CA ARG A 165 -1.78 -10.99 28.98
C ARG A 165 -0.84 -12.15 29.23
N TYR A 166 0.08 -12.42 28.30
CA TYR A 166 1.09 -13.47 28.48
C TYR A 166 2.02 -13.17 29.65
N SER A 167 2.55 -11.93 29.75
CA SER A 167 3.43 -11.53 30.86
C SER A 167 2.73 -11.54 32.23
N CYS A 168 1.41 -11.39 32.28
CA CYS A 168 0.62 -11.57 33.49
C CYS A 168 0.44 -13.04 33.89
N VAL A 169 0.62 -14.01 33.01
CA VAL A 169 0.40 -15.43 33.34
C VAL A 169 1.73 -16.18 33.46
N CYS A 170 2.70 -15.83 32.60
CA CYS A 170 4.03 -16.40 32.61
C CYS A 170 4.75 -16.02 33.91
N ARG A 171 5.22 -17.06 34.62
CA ARG A 171 6.07 -16.96 35.79
C ARG A 171 7.38 -17.66 35.44
N GLN A 172 8.50 -17.03 35.75
CA GLN A 172 9.82 -17.58 35.48
C GLN A 172 10.85 -16.92 36.38
N PHE A 173 11.78 -17.73 36.92
CA PHE A 173 12.75 -17.30 37.93
C PHE A 173 12.05 -16.84 39.21
N GLY A 174 12.77 -16.08 40.05
CA GLY A 174 12.18 -15.36 41.18
C GLY A 174 11.31 -16.23 42.07
N SER A 175 11.92 -17.21 42.75
CA SER A 175 11.33 -17.84 43.93
C SER A 175 12.29 -17.57 45.08
N GLN A 176 11.81 -16.89 46.12
CA GLN A 176 12.47 -16.90 47.42
C GLN A 176 11.63 -17.82 48.31
N ASP A 177 12.28 -18.80 48.93
CA ASP A 177 11.72 -19.58 50.03
C ASP A 177 10.50 -20.45 49.68
N GLY A 178 10.49 -21.08 48.49
CA GLY A 178 9.46 -22.06 48.11
C GLY A 178 8.12 -21.44 47.65
N SER A 179 8.09 -20.13 47.41
CA SER A 179 6.95 -19.45 46.79
C SER A 179 6.85 -19.75 45.29
N SER A 180 5.66 -19.54 44.72
CA SER A 180 5.49 -19.54 43.26
C SER A 180 6.42 -18.52 42.61
N GLU A 181 6.96 -18.87 41.44
CA GLU A 181 7.81 -17.99 40.63
C GLU A 181 7.15 -16.63 40.34
N THR A 182 7.95 -15.56 40.25
CA THR A 182 7.48 -14.20 39.97
C THR A 182 6.91 -14.08 38.55
N GLN A 183 5.80 -13.34 38.40
CA GLN A 183 5.23 -13.06 37.09
C GLN A 183 6.16 -12.16 36.29
N VAL A 184 6.36 -12.46 35.00
CA VAL A 184 7.35 -11.75 34.17
C VAL A 184 7.03 -10.26 34.05
N ILE A 185 5.75 -9.87 34.13
CA ILE A 185 5.34 -8.45 34.10
C ILE A 185 5.84 -7.63 35.31
N ASP A 186 6.21 -8.26 36.42
CA ASP A 186 6.66 -7.56 37.63
C ASP A 186 8.12 -7.08 37.51
N TYR A 187 8.89 -7.64 36.59
CA TYR A 187 10.25 -7.19 36.31
C TYR A 187 10.26 -5.81 35.63
N LYS A 188 11.07 -4.89 36.16
CA LYS A 188 11.22 -3.54 35.58
C LYS A 188 11.73 -3.53 34.15
N THR A 189 12.54 -4.52 33.77
CA THR A 189 13.01 -4.71 32.38
C THR A 189 11.87 -5.07 31.43
N GLN A 190 10.89 -5.87 31.88
CA GLN A 190 9.70 -6.19 31.09
C GLN A 190 8.75 -4.99 31.01
N GLN A 191 8.54 -4.29 32.12
CA GLN A 191 7.72 -3.07 32.16
C GLN A 191 8.28 -1.97 31.25
N SER A 192 9.59 -1.73 31.28
CA SER A 192 10.23 -0.70 30.46
C SER A 192 10.18 -1.00 28.97
N ARG A 193 10.07 -2.26 28.57
CA ARG A 193 9.86 -2.67 27.18
C ARG A 193 8.39 -2.58 26.77
N LEU A 194 7.47 -2.99 27.63
CA LEU A 194 6.06 -3.20 27.26
C LEU A 194 5.16 -1.97 27.50
N PHE A 195 5.34 -1.26 28.61
CA PHE A 195 4.46 -0.13 28.96
C PHE A 195 4.58 1.07 28.01
N PRO A 196 5.77 1.43 27.48
CA PRO A 196 5.86 2.46 26.45
C PRO A 196 5.11 2.10 25.16
N LEU A 197 5.05 0.81 24.82
CA LEU A 197 4.31 0.32 23.65
C LEU A 197 2.80 0.38 23.89
N LEU A 198 2.35 0.06 25.10
CA LEU A 198 0.96 0.25 25.51
C LEU A 198 0.56 1.72 25.43
N ALA A 199 1.37 2.62 25.99
CA ALA A 199 1.13 4.06 25.88
C ALA A 199 1.10 4.53 24.41
N SER A 200 2.03 4.04 23.59
CA SER A 200 2.09 4.33 22.15
C SER A 200 0.84 3.87 21.41
N ALA A 201 0.23 2.73 21.78
CA ALA A 201 -1.01 2.25 21.18
C ALA A 201 -2.16 3.25 21.36
N TYR A 202 -2.31 3.80 22.57
CA TYR A 202 -3.30 4.84 22.85
C TYR A 202 -2.95 6.18 22.18
N ALA A 203 -1.68 6.60 22.22
CA ALA A 203 -1.24 7.82 21.53
C ALA A 203 -1.53 7.75 20.02
N PHE A 204 -1.27 6.60 19.38
CA PHE A 204 -1.55 6.37 17.96
C PHE A 204 -3.06 6.33 17.68
N ARG A 205 -3.86 5.85 18.62
CA ARG A 205 -5.32 5.90 18.52
C ARG A 205 -5.83 7.35 18.52
N PHE A 206 -5.32 8.19 19.42
CA PHE A 206 -5.72 9.60 19.50
C PHE A 206 -5.25 10.40 18.30
N VAL A 207 -4.00 10.22 17.84
CA VAL A 207 -3.53 10.92 16.63
C VAL A 207 -4.28 10.45 15.37
N GLY A 208 -4.71 9.18 15.32
CA GLY A 208 -5.57 8.68 14.25
C GLY A 208 -6.96 9.34 14.23
N GLN A 209 -7.52 9.65 15.40
CA GLN A 209 -8.77 10.43 15.53
C GLN A 209 -8.56 11.89 15.11
N TRP A 210 -7.45 12.51 15.51
CA TRP A 210 -7.09 13.84 15.07
C TRP A 210 -6.89 13.92 13.56
N LEU A 211 -6.22 12.94 12.94
CA LEU A 211 -6.08 12.88 11.47
C LEU A 211 -7.43 12.73 10.75
N LYS A 212 -8.40 12.05 11.36
CA LYS A 212 -9.77 11.98 10.82
C LYS A 212 -10.44 13.36 10.83
N TRP A 213 -10.26 14.13 11.91
CA TRP A 213 -10.69 15.52 11.97
C TRP A 213 -9.97 16.37 10.90
N LEU A 214 -8.64 16.26 10.79
CA LEU A 214 -7.84 16.98 9.80
C LEU A 214 -8.29 16.69 8.36
N TYR A 215 -8.55 15.42 8.03
CA TYR A 215 -9.09 15.04 6.72
C TYR A 215 -10.43 15.73 6.43
N ASN A 216 -11.34 15.76 7.41
CA ASN A 216 -12.62 16.45 7.25
C ASN A 216 -12.44 17.97 7.08
N ASP A 217 -11.52 18.57 7.81
CA ASP A 217 -11.19 19.99 7.71
C ASP A 217 -10.61 20.34 6.33
N VAL A 218 -9.58 19.60 5.88
CA VAL A 218 -8.99 19.75 4.54
C VAL A 218 -10.06 19.56 3.47
N ARG A 219 -10.92 18.54 3.58
CA ARG A 219 -12.01 18.32 2.61
C ARG A 219 -13.00 19.48 2.56
N ARG A 220 -13.31 20.09 3.71
CA ARG A 220 -14.18 21.28 3.79
C ARG A 220 -13.52 22.49 3.13
N ARG A 221 -12.24 22.76 3.41
CA ARG A 221 -11.46 23.85 2.82
C ARG A 221 -11.29 23.69 1.30
N LEU A 222 -11.01 22.48 0.84
CA LEU A 222 -10.90 22.15 -0.59
C LEU A 222 -12.19 22.48 -1.36
N ARG A 223 -13.36 22.26 -0.77
CA ARG A 223 -14.65 22.64 -1.39
C ARG A 223 -14.85 24.16 -1.45
N ALA A 224 -14.24 24.91 -0.54
CA ALA A 224 -14.26 26.36 -0.50
C ALA A 224 -13.10 27.00 -1.29
N ASN A 225 -12.34 26.20 -2.05
CA ASN A 225 -11.13 26.63 -2.75
C ASN A 225 -10.04 27.25 -1.83
N ASP A 226 -9.97 26.83 -0.56
CA ASP A 226 -8.90 27.19 0.36
C ASP A 226 -7.83 26.07 0.41
N PHE A 227 -6.60 26.44 0.06
CA PHE A 227 -5.46 25.51 -0.05
C PHE A 227 -4.34 25.81 0.95
N SER A 228 -4.55 26.79 1.83
CA SER A 228 -3.52 27.29 2.77
C SER A 228 -2.95 26.19 3.67
N THR A 229 -3.79 25.24 4.10
CA THR A 229 -3.40 24.16 5.02
C THR A 229 -2.94 22.87 4.32
N LEU A 230 -2.98 22.82 2.98
CA LEU A 230 -2.68 21.60 2.24
C LEU A 230 -1.20 21.15 2.37
N PRO A 231 -0.19 22.06 2.31
CA PRO A 231 1.21 21.67 2.51
C PRO A 231 1.46 21.06 3.90
N GLU A 232 0.90 21.68 4.94
CA GLU A 232 0.99 21.18 6.32
C GLU A 232 0.31 19.81 6.44
N ALA A 233 -0.93 19.68 5.96
CA ALA A 233 -1.66 18.41 6.00
C ALA A 233 -0.90 17.29 5.27
N HIS A 234 -0.26 17.59 4.15
CA HIS A 234 0.58 16.65 3.43
C HIS A 234 1.79 16.20 4.27
N ALA A 235 2.53 17.15 4.84
CA ALA A 235 3.72 16.88 5.65
C ALA A 235 3.37 16.09 6.93
N CYS A 236 2.36 16.53 7.68
CA CYS A 236 1.91 15.87 8.91
C CYS A 236 1.44 14.44 8.64
N THR A 237 0.62 14.22 7.61
CA THR A 237 0.12 12.87 7.29
C THR A 237 1.24 11.95 6.80
N ALA A 238 2.23 12.46 6.05
CA ALA A 238 3.39 11.69 5.63
C ALA A 238 4.25 11.26 6.83
N GLY A 239 4.60 12.21 7.68
CA GLY A 239 5.42 11.99 8.88
C GLY A 239 4.75 11.02 9.85
N LEU A 240 3.46 11.23 10.15
CA LEU A 240 2.70 10.35 11.06
C LEU A 240 2.54 8.94 10.49
N LYS A 241 2.29 8.80 9.18
CA LYS A 241 2.28 7.48 8.55
C LYS A 241 3.61 6.78 8.76
N SER A 242 4.73 7.47 8.50
CA SER A 242 6.08 6.90 8.64
C SER A 242 6.40 6.50 10.08
N LEU A 243 6.18 7.42 11.03
CA LEU A 243 6.46 7.21 12.46
C LEU A 243 5.65 6.04 13.02
N THR A 244 4.33 6.07 12.84
CA THR A 244 3.44 5.07 13.44
C THR A 244 3.65 3.67 12.89
N THR A 245 3.88 3.54 11.57
CA THR A 245 4.15 2.24 10.95
C THR A 245 5.52 1.70 11.34
N SER A 246 6.55 2.55 11.42
CA SER A 246 7.90 2.17 11.86
C SER A 246 7.90 1.66 13.31
N VAL A 247 7.32 2.44 14.23
CA VAL A 247 7.22 2.04 15.65
C VAL A 247 6.40 0.75 15.81
N THR A 248 5.26 0.64 15.12
CA THR A 248 4.42 -0.56 15.18
C THR A 248 5.15 -1.79 14.66
N THR A 249 5.94 -1.66 13.59
CA THR A 249 6.71 -2.78 13.03
C THR A 249 7.83 -3.22 13.97
N SER A 250 8.57 -2.27 14.54
CA SER A 250 9.63 -2.54 15.52
C SER A 250 9.09 -3.23 16.78
N THR A 251 7.84 -2.94 17.16
CA THR A 251 7.18 -3.57 18.32
C THR A 251 7.03 -5.08 18.17
N TRP A 252 6.73 -5.58 16.97
CA TRP A 252 6.57 -7.02 16.74
C TRP A 252 7.83 -7.80 17.08
N LYS A 253 9.01 -7.23 16.82
CA LYS A 253 10.28 -7.85 17.23
C LYS A 253 10.37 -7.96 18.74
N ILE A 254 10.01 -6.92 19.48
CA ILE A 254 10.07 -6.87 20.95
C ILE A 254 9.08 -7.87 21.57
N VAL A 255 7.84 -7.92 21.06
CA VAL A 255 6.79 -8.83 21.56
C VAL A 255 7.14 -10.30 21.30
N ILE A 256 7.73 -10.61 20.13
CA ILE A 256 8.16 -11.96 19.79
C ILE A 256 9.41 -12.36 20.60
N ILE A 257 10.36 -11.44 20.80
CA ILE A 257 11.54 -11.66 21.65
C ILE A 257 11.11 -11.97 23.09
N SER A 258 10.11 -11.29 23.64
CA SER A 258 9.51 -11.64 24.94
C SER A 258 8.77 -12.99 24.97
N LYS A 259 8.59 -13.67 23.84
CA LYS A 259 8.13 -15.07 23.80
C LYS A 259 9.28 -16.06 23.60
N PHE A 260 10.35 -15.66 22.92
CA PHE A 260 11.45 -16.55 22.52
C PHE A 260 12.63 -16.56 23.48
N PHE A 261 12.94 -15.43 24.14
CA PHE A 261 14.00 -15.41 25.17
C PHE A 261 13.63 -16.21 26.43
N ASP A 262 12.36 -16.57 26.60
CA ASP A 262 11.90 -17.41 27.70
C ASP A 262 12.20 -18.90 27.44
N CYS A 263 12.54 -19.32 26.21
CA CYS A 263 12.86 -20.72 25.88
C CYS A 263 14.34 -20.99 25.53
N ILE A 264 15.18 -19.97 25.31
CA ILE A 264 16.60 -20.17 24.99
C ILE A 264 17.44 -19.22 25.83
N ILE A 265 17.69 -19.60 27.07
CA ILE A 265 18.96 -19.31 27.75
C ILE A 265 19.60 -20.66 28.04
N ILE A 266 20.42 -21.13 27.09
CA ILE A 266 21.34 -22.24 27.32
C ILE A 266 22.38 -21.71 28.32
N TRP A 267 22.39 -22.27 29.53
CA TRP A 267 23.46 -22.04 30.50
C TRP A 267 24.74 -22.67 29.93
N LEU A 268 25.77 -21.85 29.65
CA LEU A 268 27.14 -22.33 29.74
C LEU A 268 27.54 -22.25 31.21
N ARG A 269 27.47 -23.38 31.93
CA ARG A 269 28.12 -23.52 33.22
C ARG A 269 29.59 -23.86 32.95
N PRO A 270 30.57 -23.20 33.58
CA PRO A 270 31.93 -23.75 33.62
C PRO A 270 31.82 -25.12 34.30
N GLU A 271 32.40 -26.17 33.71
CA GLU A 271 32.58 -27.43 34.43
C GLU A 271 33.37 -27.12 35.71
N ASP A 272 32.78 -27.44 36.86
CA ASP A 272 33.43 -27.30 38.15
C ASP A 272 34.70 -28.17 38.16
N GLU A 273 35.82 -27.56 38.56
CA GLU A 273 37.08 -28.22 38.89
C GLU A 273 36.86 -29.18 40.08
N GLU A 274 37.24 -30.46 39.90
CA GLU A 274 37.73 -31.33 40.99
C GLU A 274 39.24 -31.55 40.81
#